data_AF-W8BNT8-F1
#
_entry.id   AF-W8BNT8-F1
#
_cell.length_a   1.000
_cell.length_b   1.000
_cell.length_c   1.000
_cell.angle_alpha   90.00
_cell.angle_beta   90.00
_cell.angle_gamma   90.00
#
_symmetry.space_group_name_H-M   'P 1'
#
loop_
_entity.id
_entity.type
_entity.pdbx_description
1 polymer ?
#
loop_
_entity_poly.entity_id
_entity_poly.type
_entity_poly.pdbx_seq_one_letter_code
_entity_poly.pdbx_strand_id
1 'polypeptide(L)'
;MVLCKEYRICMPLTVEEYRIGQLYMIARHSLEQSGEGEGVEVVESYECDDPVHGKGQYTEKRIHLSSRLPYWIQAVCPRVFYVTEKSWNYYPFTITVFLRAQIEYINQN
;
A
#
# COMPACT_ATOMS: atom_id res chain seq x y z
N MET A 1 -21.22 7.56 6.39
CA MET A 1 -21.07 6.55 7.47
C MET A 1 -19.74 5.83 7.24
N VAL A 2 -18.88 5.75 8.26
CA VAL A 2 -17.57 5.09 8.15
C VAL A 2 -17.66 3.74 8.88
N LEU A 3 -17.10 2.67 8.28
CA LEU A 3 -17.05 1.34 8.88
C LEU A 3 -15.68 1.13 9.53
N CYS A 4 -15.64 1.00 10.85
CA CYS A 4 -14.41 0.70 11.59
C CYS A 4 -14.37 -0.78 11.97
N LYS A 5 -13.27 -1.46 11.65
CA LYS A 5 -13.00 -2.86 12.04
C LYS A 5 -11.57 -2.99 12.54
N GLU A 6 -11.39 -3.66 13.67
CA GLU A 6 -10.09 -3.98 14.25
C GLU A 6 -9.79 -5.46 14.01
N TYR A 7 -8.63 -5.76 13.42
CA TYR A 7 -8.17 -7.12 13.16
C TYR A 7 -7.01 -7.43 14.12
N ARG A 8 -7.19 -8.43 14.99
CA ARG A 8 -6.16 -8.90 15.91
C ARG A 8 -5.58 -10.22 15.39
N ILE A 9 -4.30 -10.21 15.03
CA ILE A 9 -3.60 -11.38 14.49
C ILE A 9 -2.54 -11.80 15.52
N CYS A 10 -2.79 -12.91 16.21
CA CYS A 10 -1.80 -13.48 17.15
C CYS A 10 -0.70 -14.18 16.35
N MET A 11 0.55 -13.79 16.57
CA MET A 11 1.72 -14.39 15.91
C MET A 11 2.60 -15.09 16.96
N PRO A 12 3.15 -16.28 16.67
CA PRO A 12 4.07 -16.98 17.57
C PRO A 12 5.51 -16.43 17.40
N LEU A 13 5.66 -15.11 17.42
CA LEU A 13 6.92 -14.39 17.21
C LEU A 13 7.04 -13.28 18.25
N THR A 14 8.26 -13.00 18.68
CA THR A 14 8.55 -11.79 19.46
C THR A 14 8.40 -10.54 18.58
N VAL A 15 8.29 -9.37 19.22
CA VAL A 15 8.22 -8.08 18.51
C VAL A 15 9.46 -7.89 17.62
N GLU A 16 10.65 -8.14 18.15
CA GLU A 16 11.89 -7.99 17.35
C GLU A 16 11.97 -8.94 16.14
N GLU A 17 11.53 -10.19 16.29
CA GLU A 17 11.45 -11.13 15.16
C GLU A 17 10.41 -10.68 14.12
N TYR A 18 9.28 -10.14 14.58
CA TYR A 18 8.26 -9.59 13.68
C TYR A 18 8.80 -8.41 12.87
N ARG A 19 9.66 -7.55 13.45
CA ARG A 19 10.30 -6.44 12.73
C ARG A 19 11.09 -6.92 11.52
N ILE A 20 11.93 -7.93 11.73
CA ILE A 20 12.76 -8.52 10.68
C ILE A 20 11.88 -9.22 9.63
N GLY A 21 10.89 -10.00 10.10
CA GLY A 21 9.94 -10.69 9.25
C GLY A 21 9.13 -9.74 8.38
N GLN A 22 8.64 -8.64 8.95
CA GLN A 22 7.86 -7.63 8.22
C GLN A 22 8.67 -7.00 7.09
N LEU A 23 9.92 -6.60 7.35
CA LEU A 23 10.81 -6.03 6.32
C LEU A 23 11.08 -7.03 5.20
N TYR A 24 11.36 -8.29 5.55
CA TYR A 24 11.55 -9.35 4.56
C TYR A 24 10.29 -9.58 3.71
N MET A 25 9.11 -9.61 4.35
CA MET A 25 7.84 -9.78 3.65
C MET A 25 7.51 -8.61 2.73
N ILE A 26 7.82 -7.37 3.12
CA ILE A 26 7.66 -6.19 2.26
C ILE A 26 8.57 -6.30 1.03
N ALA A 27 9.83 -6.68 1.22
CA ALA A 27 10.79 -6.84 0.13
C ALA A 27 10.37 -7.96 -0.84
N ARG A 28 9.98 -9.12 -0.29
CA ARG A 28 9.47 -10.25 -1.07
C ARG A 28 8.21 -9.95 -1.84
N HIS A 29 7.22 -9.35 -1.18
CA HIS A 29 5.97 -8.97 -1.83
C HIS A 29 6.24 -7.97 -2.95
N SER A 30 7.13 -6.99 -2.74
CA SER A 30 7.53 -6.06 -3.80
C SER A 30 8.18 -6.78 -5.00
N LEU A 31 9.00 -7.81 -4.75
CA LEU A 31 9.60 -8.63 -5.82
C LEU A 31 8.55 -9.42 -6.61
N GLU A 32 7.63 -10.09 -5.93
CA GLU A 32 6.54 -10.88 -6.56
C GLU A 32 5.62 -9.98 -7.41
N GLN A 33 5.31 -8.78 -6.92
CA GLN A 33 4.49 -7.80 -7.62
C GLN A 33 5.19 -7.16 -8.84
N SER A 34 6.53 -7.16 -8.88
CA SER A 34 7.28 -6.56 -10.00
C SER A 34 7.27 -7.43 -11.26
N GLY A 35 6.99 -8.74 -11.15
CA GLY A 35 7.07 -9.69 -12.27
C GLY A 35 5.82 -9.80 -13.15
N GLU A 36 4.66 -9.34 -12.67
CA GLU A 36 3.35 -9.59 -13.32
C GLU A 36 2.88 -8.45 -14.25
N GLY A 37 3.68 -7.41 -14.49
CA GLY A 37 3.35 -6.35 -15.47
C GLY A 37 2.23 -5.38 -15.07
N GLU A 38 1.43 -5.66 -14.04
CA GLU A 38 0.60 -4.67 -13.34
C GLU A 38 1.31 -4.18 -12.08
N GLY A 39 1.95 -3.02 -12.21
CA GLY A 39 2.98 -2.56 -11.29
C GLY A 39 2.43 -1.89 -10.03
N VAL A 40 3.11 -2.15 -8.92
CA VAL A 40 3.16 -1.21 -7.79
C VAL A 40 4.27 -0.22 -8.13
N GLU A 41 3.92 1.03 -8.42
CA GLU A 41 4.89 2.10 -8.65
C GLU A 41 5.23 2.77 -7.31
N VAL A 42 6.52 2.82 -6.95
CA VAL A 42 6.98 3.59 -5.79
C VAL A 42 7.22 5.02 -6.26
N VAL A 43 6.41 5.96 -5.76
CA VAL A 43 6.46 7.37 -6.16
C VAL A 43 7.48 8.12 -5.30
N GLU A 44 7.40 7.96 -3.98
CA GLU A 44 8.28 8.63 -3.02
C GLU A 44 8.63 7.70 -1.85
N SER A 45 9.86 7.84 -1.36
CA SER A 45 10.34 7.18 -0.14
C SER A 45 11.35 8.08 0.55
N TYR A 46 11.08 8.48 1.79
CA TYR A 46 11.99 9.30 2.58
C TYR A 46 11.87 8.99 4.08
N GLU A 47 12.94 9.28 4.82
CA GLU A 47 12.95 9.18 6.28
C GLU A 47 12.14 10.34 6.87
N CYS A 48 11.24 10.03 7.80
CA CYS A 48 10.38 11.01 8.45
C CYS A 48 10.53 10.90 9.97
N ASP A 49 10.41 12.04 10.66
CA ASP A 49 10.40 12.12 12.12
C ASP A 49 9.03 12.57 12.58
N ASP A 50 8.41 11.80 13.48
CA ASP A 50 7.16 12.15 14.13
C ASP A 50 7.40 12.54 15.60
N PRO A 51 6.78 13.62 16.12
CA PRO A 51 6.98 14.06 17.49
C PRO A 51 6.52 13.07 18.56
N VAL A 52 5.62 12.13 18.22
CA VAL A 52 5.08 11.13 19.15
C VAL A 52 5.74 9.76 18.96
N HIS A 53 5.93 9.34 17.71
CA HIS A 53 6.39 7.99 17.37
C HIS A 53 7.88 7.92 17.00
N GLY A 54 8.56 9.07 16.88
CA GLY A 54 9.99 9.16 16.60
C GLY A 54 10.34 8.93 15.12
N LYS A 55 11.52 8.38 14.89
CA LYS A 55 12.05 8.11 13.54
C LYS A 55 11.24 7.02 12.84
N GLY A 56 10.90 7.27 11.58
CA GLY A 56 10.19 6.34 10.73
C GLY A 56 10.50 6.52 9.26
N GLN A 57 9.77 5.80 8.44
CA GLN A 57 9.90 5.85 6.99
C GLN A 57 8.54 6.11 6.35
N TYR A 58 8.49 7.14 5.52
CA TYR A 58 7.35 7.42 4.66
C TYR A 58 7.55 6.77 3.31
N THR A 59 6.49 6.16 2.78
CA THR A 59 6.44 5.63 1.42
C THR A 59 5.11 5.97 0.76
N GLU A 60 5.17 6.40 -0.49
CA GLU A 60 4.01 6.60 -1.35
C GLU A 60 4.09 5.64 -2.54
N LYS A 61 3.04 4.86 -2.74
CA LYS A 61 2.95 3.86 -3.80
C LYS A 61 1.65 4.03 -4.58
N ARG A 62 1.72 3.84 -5.90
CA ARG A 62 0.54 3.75 -6.78
C ARG A 62 0.34 2.30 -7.18
N ILE A 63 -0.83 1.76 -6.85
CA ILE A 63 -1.19 0.37 -7.14
C ILE A 63 -2.18 0.38 -8.31
N HIS A 64 -1.75 -0.14 -9.45
CA HIS A 64 -2.62 -0.33 -10.61
C HIS A 64 -3.46 -1.61 -10.42
N LEU A 65 -4.80 -1.48 -10.45
CA LEU A 65 -5.72 -2.59 -10.14
C LEU A 65 -6.59 -3.01 -11.34
N SER A 66 -6.37 -2.44 -12.51
CA SER A 66 -7.24 -2.60 -13.69
C SER A 66 -7.52 -4.06 -14.07
N SER A 67 -6.53 -4.94 -14.04
CA SER A 67 -6.71 -6.35 -14.42
C SER A 67 -7.09 -7.27 -13.26
N ARG A 68 -6.91 -6.83 -12.00
CA ARG A 68 -7.12 -7.65 -10.80
C ARG A 68 -8.51 -7.54 -10.17
N LEU A 69 -9.34 -6.63 -10.67
CA LEU A 69 -10.71 -6.46 -10.19
C LEU A 69 -11.65 -7.54 -10.78
N PRO A 70 -12.65 -8.01 -10.02
CA PRO A 70 -13.75 -8.82 -10.57
C PRO A 70 -14.39 -8.19 -11.81
N TYR A 71 -14.82 -9.01 -12.77
CA TYR A 71 -15.37 -8.55 -14.06
C TYR A 71 -16.49 -7.51 -13.94
N TRP A 72 -17.40 -7.68 -12.97
CA TRP A 72 -18.49 -6.73 -12.73
C TRP A 72 -18.02 -5.36 -12.23
N ILE A 73 -16.87 -5.29 -11.54
CA ILE A 73 -16.24 -4.02 -11.15
C ILE A 73 -15.53 -3.39 -12.34
N GLN A 74 -14.82 -4.19 -13.14
CA GLN A 74 -14.15 -3.71 -14.36
C GLN A 74 -15.14 -3.06 -15.34
N ALA A 75 -16.38 -3.55 -15.41
CA ALA A 75 -17.41 -2.98 -16.28
C ALA A 75 -17.86 -1.56 -15.87
N VAL A 76 -17.68 -1.19 -14.59
CA VAL A 76 -18.10 0.11 -14.03
C VAL A 76 -16.90 1.04 -13.83
N CYS A 77 -15.71 0.48 -13.64
CA CYS A 77 -14.48 1.22 -13.44
C CYS A 77 -13.79 1.59 -14.77
N PRO A 78 -13.19 2.79 -14.87
CA PRO A 78 -12.43 3.20 -16.05
C PRO A 78 -11.17 2.34 -16.24
N ARG A 79 -10.73 2.24 -17.51
CA ARG A 79 -9.59 1.41 -17.94
C ARG A 79 -8.27 1.71 -17.23
N VAL A 80 -8.08 2.93 -16.76
CA VAL A 80 -6.91 3.35 -15.96
C VAL A 80 -7.40 3.64 -14.55
N PHE A 81 -7.16 2.69 -13.65
CA PHE A 81 -7.55 2.78 -12.25
C PHE A 81 -6.34 2.42 -11.37
N TYR A 82 -5.86 3.41 -10.62
CA TYR A 82 -4.83 3.22 -9.61
C TYR A 82 -5.29 3.77 -8.27
N VAL A 83 -4.82 3.17 -7.18
CA VAL A 83 -5.02 3.63 -5.81
C VAL A 83 -3.69 4.12 -5.27
N THR A 84 -3.69 5.30 -4.64
CA THR A 84 -2.51 5.82 -3.97
C THR A 84 -2.49 5.34 -2.52
N GLU A 85 -1.47 4.58 -2.17
CA GLU A 85 -1.14 4.17 -0.81
C GLU A 85 -0.09 5.13 -0.24
N LYS A 86 -0.39 5.76 0.90
CA LYS A 86 0.58 6.50 1.71
C LYS A 86 0.79 5.77 3.02
N SER A 87 2.03 5.40 3.31
CA SER A 87 2.39 4.56 4.45
C SER A 87 3.49 5.22 5.27
N TRP A 88 3.25 5.36 6.59
CA TRP A 88 4.18 5.86 7.59
C TRP A 88 4.53 4.74 8.56
N ASN A 89 5.76 4.28 8.52
CA ASN A 89 6.26 3.19 9.36
C ASN A 89 7.13 3.74 10.49
N TYR A 90 6.59 3.77 11.71
CA TYR A 90 7.25 4.12 12.96
C TYR A 90 7.33 2.89 13.88
N TYR A 91 7.89 1.79 13.36
CA TYR A 91 7.88 0.49 14.01
C TYR A 91 8.05 0.57 15.55
N PRO A 92 7.14 -0.03 16.35
CA PRO A 92 6.11 -1.01 15.99
C PRO A 92 4.79 -0.41 15.49
N PHE A 93 4.68 0.91 15.41
CA PHE A 93 3.47 1.58 14.95
C PHE A 93 3.54 1.85 13.44
N THR A 94 2.47 1.61 12.72
CA THR A 94 2.41 1.88 11.28
C THR A 94 1.04 2.40 10.93
N ILE A 95 1.01 3.50 10.17
CA ILE A 95 -0.21 4.06 9.62
C ILE A 95 -0.14 3.92 8.11
N THR A 96 -1.19 3.38 7.51
CA THR A 96 -1.36 3.36 6.06
C THR A 96 -2.70 3.97 5.71
N VAL A 97 -2.68 4.93 4.79
CA VAL A 97 -3.86 5.61 4.27
C VAL A 97 -3.94 5.35 2.78
N PHE A 98 -5.04 4.74 2.35
CA PHE A 98 -5.38 4.61 0.94
C PHE A 98 -6.22 5.82 0.52
N LEU A 99 -5.70 6.61 -0.40
CA LEU A 99 -6.38 7.75 -0.98
C LEU A 99 -7.04 7.39 -2.31
N ARG A 100 -7.99 8.25 -2.68
CA ARG A 100 -8.91 8.09 -3.81
C ARG A 100 -8.25 7.50 -5.05
N ALA A 101 -8.96 6.56 -5.67
CA ALA A 101 -8.62 6.10 -6.99
C ALA A 101 -8.82 7.22 -8.02
N GLN A 102 -7.72 7.65 -8.65
CA GLN A 102 -7.76 8.73 -9.61
C GLN A 102 -8.08 8.15 -10.99
N ILE A 103 -9.14 8.69 -11.59
CA ILE A 103 -9.54 8.39 -12.95
C ILE A 103 -8.77 9.35 -13.83
N GLU A 104 -7.72 8.87 -14.49
CA GLU A 104 -7.17 9.63 -15.60
C GLU A 104 -8.14 9.49 -16.78
N TYR A 105 -8.93 10.54 -16.99
CA TYR A 105 -9.57 10.75 -18.28
C TYR A 105 -8.45 10.98 -19.29
N ILE A 106 -8.06 9.91 -19.99
CA ILE A 106 -7.34 10.07 -21.26
C ILE A 106 -8.32 10.82 -22.17
N ASN A 107 -8.11 12.13 -22.31
CA ASN A 107 -8.70 12.90 -23.38
C ASN A 107 -8.31 12.22 -24.69
N GLN A 108 -9.24 11.47 -25.27
CA GLN A 108 -9.20 11.07 -26.66
C GLN A 108 -9.31 12.37 -27.48
N ASN A 109 -8.16 12.93 -27.86
CA ASN A 109 -8.05 13.71 -29.09
C ASN A 109 -7.76 12.75 -30.24
#